data_AF-A0AAX1PH85-F1
#
_entry.id   AF-A0AAX1PH85-F1
#
_cell.length_a   1.000
_cell.length_b   1.000
_cell.length_c   1.000
_cell.angle_alpha   90.00
_cell.angle_beta   90.00
_cell.angle_gamma   90.00
#
_symmetry.space_group_name_H-M   'P 1'
#
loop_
_entity.id
_entity.type
_entity.pdbx_description
1 polymer ?
#
loop_
_entity_poly.entity_id
_entity_poly.type
_entity_poly.pdbx_seq_one_letter_code
_entity_poly.pdbx_strand_id
1 'polypeptide(L)'
;MPKYETAYFLNDDNVWEPVSYRELRDDNMRARLRDKDLRERKSGEILLGIRNHPDTPHFFRKRLIRKNIEKGMNESEKHNNVVGFLEKYLDQKFSKHDFGYYERPWAKDKGFGSIVKAKSFKWGKEVGFGLAYGKYVIFDILGRSSENISLLDSSPYVAIEVIDTHFHSKDAFIALLELSKNLPFIILYYYVNKFPLFNQHKDPLRSNGYSKIRIHSYIADGSFWIRDSRIEEGDDVMVSPDLPSEYYNLIKERLLTEGFIRKET
;
A
#
# COMPACT_ATOMS: atom_id res chain seq x y z
N MET A 1 18.77 -11.90 33.81
CA MET A 1 19.51 -12.27 32.59
C MET A 1 19.06 -11.40 31.44
N PRO A 2 19.96 -10.96 30.54
CA PRO A 2 19.59 -10.12 29.41
C PRO A 2 18.66 -10.87 28.46
N LYS A 3 17.66 -10.18 27.89
CA LYS A 3 16.69 -10.77 26.96
C LYS A 3 17.35 -11.24 25.65
N TYR A 4 18.42 -10.57 25.22
CA TYR A 4 19.19 -10.89 24.03
C TYR A 4 20.65 -11.05 24.44
N GLU A 5 21.15 -12.29 24.44
CA GLU A 5 22.53 -12.59 24.85
C GLU A 5 23.54 -12.31 23.74
N THR A 6 23.12 -12.42 22.49
CA THR A 6 23.95 -12.21 21.29
C THR A 6 23.22 -11.28 20.33
N ALA A 7 23.98 -10.39 19.71
CA ALA A 7 23.57 -9.63 18.54
C ALA A 7 24.45 -10.02 17.33
N TYR A 8 23.99 -9.71 16.12
CA TYR A 8 24.72 -9.93 14.88
C TYR A 8 24.81 -8.62 14.12
N PHE A 9 25.95 -8.30 13.52
CA PHE A 9 26.11 -7.15 12.64
C PHE A 9 26.86 -7.56 11.37
N LEU A 10 26.75 -6.76 10.32
CA LEU A 10 27.59 -6.91 9.13
C LEU A 10 28.94 -6.23 9.37
N ASN A 11 30.01 -7.00 9.26
CA ASN A 11 31.36 -6.45 9.21
C ASN A 11 31.62 -5.78 7.86
N ASP A 12 32.83 -5.25 7.67
CA ASP A 12 33.16 -4.45 6.49
C ASP A 12 33.25 -5.32 5.21
N ASP A 13 33.32 -6.64 5.35
CA ASP A 13 33.26 -7.64 4.27
C ASP A 13 31.83 -8.14 3.98
N ASN A 14 30.80 -7.50 4.55
CA ASN A 14 29.39 -7.93 4.47
C ASN A 14 29.13 -9.35 5.01
N VAL A 15 29.92 -9.79 5.99
CA VAL A 15 29.72 -11.06 6.70
C VAL A 15 29.07 -10.80 8.05
N TRP A 16 28.08 -11.61 8.39
CA TRP A 16 27.43 -11.53 9.70
C TRP A 16 28.32 -12.06 10.82
N GLU A 17 28.72 -11.15 11.71
CA GLU A 17 29.55 -11.41 12.88
C GLU A 17 28.70 -11.36 14.16
N PRO A 18 28.76 -12.39 15.03
CA PRO A 18 28.09 -12.38 16.32
C PRO A 18 28.87 -11.55 17.34
N VAL A 19 28.16 -10.92 18.28
CA VAL A 19 28.74 -10.23 19.43
C VAL A 19 27.91 -10.49 20.68
N SER A 20 28.57 -10.88 21.76
CA SER A 20 27.95 -11.18 23.05
C SER A 20 27.69 -9.91 23.85
N TYR A 21 26.62 -9.90 24.65
CA TYR A 21 26.36 -8.80 25.59
C TYR A 21 27.52 -8.60 26.59
N ARG A 22 28.32 -9.63 26.85
CA ARG A 22 29.49 -9.56 27.74
C ARG A 22 30.56 -8.62 27.19
N GLU A 23 30.70 -8.56 25.88
CA GLU A 23 31.67 -7.69 25.19
C GLU A 23 31.28 -6.22 25.28
N LEU A 24 30.00 -5.92 25.60
CA LEU A 24 29.55 -4.56 25.89
C LEU A 24 30.13 -4.01 27.19
N ARG A 25 30.88 -4.77 27.99
CA ARG A 25 31.64 -4.21 29.12
C ARG A 25 32.81 -3.34 28.67
N ASP A 26 33.33 -3.54 27.47
CA ASP A 26 34.36 -2.69 26.88
C ASP A 26 33.74 -1.44 26.22
N ASP A 27 34.22 -0.27 26.64
CA ASP A 27 33.77 1.03 26.17
C ASP A 27 34.05 1.24 24.68
N ASN A 28 35.18 0.75 24.19
CA ASN A 28 35.55 0.85 22.77
C ASN A 28 34.63 -0.03 21.91
N MET A 29 34.37 -1.26 22.35
CA MET A 29 33.41 -2.14 21.70
C MET A 29 32.01 -1.52 21.66
N ARG A 30 31.53 -0.95 22.79
CA ARG A 30 30.24 -0.25 22.81
C ARG A 30 30.18 0.90 21.82
N ALA A 31 31.23 1.71 21.74
CA ALA A 31 31.30 2.83 20.80
C ALA A 31 31.24 2.32 19.35
N ARG A 32 32.05 1.31 18.99
CA ARG A 32 32.08 0.71 17.65
C ARG A 32 30.73 0.15 17.22
N LEU A 33 30.02 -0.53 18.12
CA LEU A 33 28.75 -1.21 17.78
C LEU A 33 27.55 -0.27 17.72
N ARG A 34 27.61 0.94 18.28
CA ARG A 34 26.48 1.90 18.28
C ARG A 34 26.06 2.31 16.88
N ASP A 35 27.00 2.36 15.95
CA ASP A 35 26.76 2.78 14.56
C ASP A 35 26.46 1.60 13.63
N LYS A 36 26.45 0.36 14.15
CA LYS A 36 26.18 -0.85 13.37
C LYS A 36 24.70 -1.23 13.45
N ASP A 37 24.19 -1.87 12.38
CA ASP A 37 22.87 -2.51 12.34
C ASP A 37 22.92 -3.85 13.09
N LEU A 38 22.64 -3.79 14.40
CA LEU A 38 22.63 -4.95 15.28
C LEU A 38 21.29 -5.69 15.19
N ARG A 39 21.34 -7.01 14.95
CA ARG A 39 20.16 -7.86 14.82
C ARG A 39 20.17 -9.03 15.80
N GLU A 40 19.01 -9.56 16.12
CA GLU A 40 18.84 -10.73 17.00
C GLU A 40 19.42 -12.02 16.41
N ARG A 41 19.53 -12.10 15.08
CA ARG A 41 20.12 -13.20 14.32
C ARG A 41 20.66 -12.70 12.99
N LYS A 42 21.45 -13.53 12.30
CA LYS A 42 21.88 -13.27 10.91
C LYS A 42 20.66 -12.99 10.02
N SER A 43 20.66 -11.85 9.33
CA SER A 43 19.53 -11.37 8.52
C SER A 43 18.19 -11.33 9.29
N GLY A 44 18.26 -11.11 10.61
CA GLY A 44 17.10 -11.00 11.49
C GLY A 44 16.20 -9.81 11.19
N GLU A 45 15.06 -9.78 11.85
CA GLU A 45 14.01 -8.77 11.67
C GLU A 45 13.92 -7.82 12.86
N ILE A 46 14.62 -8.12 13.96
CA ILE A 46 14.60 -7.33 15.17
C ILE A 46 15.88 -6.51 15.23
N LEU A 47 15.75 -5.21 15.01
CA LEU A 47 16.85 -4.28 15.25
C LEU A 47 17.05 -4.14 16.77
N LEU A 48 18.28 -4.38 17.20
CA LEU A 48 18.74 -4.24 18.56
C LEU A 48 19.44 -2.90 18.77
N GLY A 49 19.35 -2.38 19.98
CA GLY A 49 20.16 -1.27 20.47
C GLY A 49 20.96 -1.70 21.69
N ILE A 50 21.91 -0.87 22.10
CA ILE A 50 22.73 -1.09 23.29
C ILE A 50 22.22 -0.19 24.42
N ARG A 51 21.88 -0.77 25.59
CA ARG A 51 21.69 -0.03 26.84
C ARG A 51 23.04 0.10 27.53
N ASN A 52 23.44 1.33 27.82
CA ASN A 52 24.67 1.63 28.54
C ASN A 52 24.36 1.75 30.05
N HIS A 53 24.22 0.62 30.73
CA HIS A 53 24.11 0.58 32.20
C HIS A 53 25.49 0.28 32.79
N PRO A 54 25.94 0.98 33.85
CA PRO A 54 27.27 0.77 34.44
C PRO A 54 27.60 -0.70 34.74
N ASP A 55 26.67 -1.41 35.38
CA ASP A 55 26.92 -2.80 35.81
C ASP A 55 26.37 -3.86 34.85
N THR A 56 25.42 -3.49 33.98
CA THR A 56 24.63 -4.46 33.20
C THR A 56 24.39 -3.98 31.77
N PRO A 57 25.44 -3.65 30.99
CA PRO A 57 25.25 -3.31 29.59
C PRO A 57 24.63 -4.51 28.86
N HIS A 58 23.58 -4.26 28.08
CA HIS A 58 22.82 -5.33 27.41
C HIS A 58 22.17 -4.83 26.12
N PHE A 59 21.85 -5.78 25.25
CA PHE A 59 21.05 -5.53 24.06
C PHE A 59 19.57 -5.42 24.42
N PHE A 60 18.88 -4.50 23.78
CA PHE A 60 17.43 -4.37 23.87
C PHE A 60 16.81 -4.25 22.48
N ARG A 61 15.54 -4.65 22.35
CA ARG A 61 14.79 -4.48 21.10
C ARG A 61 14.54 -3.00 20.85
N LYS A 62 15.11 -2.46 19.77
CA LYS A 62 14.88 -1.09 19.31
C LYS A 62 13.61 -1.01 18.46
N ARG A 63 13.51 -1.83 17.41
CA ARG A 63 12.31 -1.91 16.55
C ARG A 63 12.28 -3.19 15.71
N LEU A 64 11.17 -3.47 15.04
CA LEU A 64 11.15 -4.39 13.90
C LEU A 64 11.57 -3.68 12.62
N ILE A 65 12.34 -4.38 11.80
CA ILE A 65 12.55 -4.05 10.40
C ILE A 65 11.27 -4.40 9.66
N ARG A 66 10.72 -3.44 8.92
CA ARG A 66 9.49 -3.67 8.15
C ARG A 66 9.80 -4.56 6.94
N LYS A 67 8.90 -5.49 6.65
CA LYS A 67 8.94 -6.33 5.46
C LYS A 67 7.81 -6.00 4.51
N ASN A 68 8.05 -6.16 3.21
CA ASN A 68 6.99 -6.09 2.24
C ASN A 68 6.02 -7.25 2.52
N ILE A 69 4.75 -6.95 2.68
CA ILE A 69 3.71 -7.97 2.88
C ILE A 69 3.38 -8.69 1.58
N GLU A 70 3.62 -8.04 0.44
CA GLU A 70 3.54 -8.68 -0.86
C GLU A 70 4.87 -9.35 -1.22
N LYS A 71 4.78 -10.61 -1.63
CA LYS A 71 5.92 -11.33 -2.21
C LYS A 71 6.02 -10.89 -3.65
N GLY A 72 7.22 -10.46 -4.07
CA GLY A 72 7.45 -9.95 -5.43
C GLY A 72 6.96 -10.93 -6.49
N MET A 73 5.84 -10.58 -7.11
CA MET A 73 5.37 -11.20 -8.34
C MET A 73 5.96 -10.41 -9.50
N ASN A 74 6.27 -11.10 -10.60
CA ASN A 74 6.80 -10.43 -11.78
C ASN A 74 5.65 -9.71 -12.49
N GLU A 75 5.72 -8.39 -12.51
CA GLU A 75 4.78 -7.58 -13.28
C GLU A 75 4.99 -7.71 -14.78
N SER A 76 3.89 -7.58 -15.52
CA SER A 76 3.96 -7.60 -16.98
C SER A 76 4.49 -6.27 -17.54
N GLU A 77 5.00 -6.27 -18.76
CA GLU A 77 5.35 -5.02 -19.45
C GLU A 77 4.14 -4.09 -19.60
N LYS A 78 2.93 -4.65 -19.76
CA LYS A 78 1.69 -3.88 -19.87
C LYS A 78 1.37 -3.16 -18.56
N HIS A 79 1.54 -3.82 -17.42
CA HIS A 79 1.44 -3.22 -16.09
C HIS A 79 2.35 -2.01 -15.99
N ASN A 80 3.66 -2.22 -16.21
CA ASN A 80 4.68 -1.18 -16.09
C ASN A 80 4.42 0.01 -17.02
N ASN A 81 3.93 -0.24 -18.24
CA ASN A 81 3.54 0.80 -19.19
C ASN A 81 2.35 1.63 -18.68
N VAL A 82 1.35 0.99 -18.07
CA VAL A 82 0.19 1.67 -17.48
C VAL A 82 0.59 2.48 -16.25
N VAL A 83 1.41 1.93 -15.36
CA VAL A 83 1.94 2.66 -14.19
C VAL A 83 2.72 3.90 -14.66
N GLY A 84 3.64 3.74 -15.63
CA GLY A 84 4.39 4.87 -16.18
C GLY A 84 3.53 5.90 -16.92
N PHE A 85 2.43 5.47 -17.55
CA PHE A 85 1.43 6.38 -18.10
C PHE A 85 0.69 7.15 -16.99
N LEU A 86 0.21 6.48 -15.95
CA LEU A 86 -0.52 7.10 -14.84
C LEU A 86 0.35 8.09 -14.08
N GLU A 87 1.60 7.74 -13.78
CA GLU A 87 2.59 8.64 -13.17
C GLU A 87 2.69 9.94 -13.95
N LYS A 88 2.89 9.85 -15.27
CA LYS A 88 2.97 11.02 -16.15
C LYS A 88 1.64 11.76 -16.23
N TYR A 89 0.52 11.07 -16.42
CA TYR A 89 -0.79 11.71 -16.58
C TYR A 89 -1.20 12.49 -15.34
N LEU A 90 -0.93 11.93 -14.16
CA LEU A 90 -1.30 12.53 -12.88
C LEU A 90 -0.39 13.71 -12.50
N ASP A 91 0.87 13.69 -12.94
CA ASP A 91 1.86 14.74 -12.70
C ASP A 91 1.86 15.85 -13.80
N GLN A 92 1.33 15.56 -14.99
CA GLN A 92 1.27 16.49 -16.13
C GLN A 92 0.08 17.46 -16.11
N LYS A 93 0.13 18.47 -17.01
CA LYS A 93 -0.81 19.52 -17.49
C LYS A 93 -2.09 19.88 -16.71
N PHE A 94 -2.78 18.94 -16.05
CA PHE A 94 -3.97 19.16 -15.24
C PHE A 94 -3.71 18.70 -13.79
N SER A 95 -3.62 19.65 -12.85
CA SER A 95 -3.35 19.37 -11.43
C SER A 95 -4.57 18.93 -10.62
N LYS A 96 -5.70 18.67 -11.30
CA LYS A 96 -7.00 18.38 -10.72
C LYS A 96 -7.58 17.14 -11.37
N HIS A 97 -7.73 16.09 -10.56
CA HIS A 97 -8.27 14.80 -11.00
C HIS A 97 -9.50 14.44 -10.18
N ASP A 98 -10.58 14.06 -10.86
CA ASP A 98 -11.83 13.60 -10.26
C ASP A 98 -11.92 12.11 -10.59
N PHE A 99 -11.65 11.27 -9.60
CA PHE A 99 -11.77 9.82 -9.70
C PHE A 99 -13.20 9.44 -9.38
N GLY A 100 -13.80 8.60 -10.21
CA GLY A 100 -15.23 8.37 -10.11
C GLY A 100 -15.75 7.37 -11.12
N TYR A 101 -17.06 7.29 -11.26
CA TYR A 101 -17.72 6.37 -12.19
C TYR A 101 -18.84 7.07 -12.95
N TYR A 102 -19.15 6.52 -14.12
CA TYR A 102 -20.38 6.88 -14.84
C TYR A 102 -21.48 5.90 -14.45
N GLU A 103 -22.69 6.41 -14.27
CA GLU A 103 -23.90 5.60 -14.14
C GLU A 103 -24.08 4.67 -15.37
N ARG A 104 -24.95 3.66 -15.21
CA ARG A 104 -25.12 2.57 -16.19
C ARG A 104 -25.55 3.09 -17.58
N PRO A 105 -25.19 2.40 -18.69
CA PRO A 105 -25.35 2.90 -20.06
C PRO A 105 -26.77 3.26 -20.52
N TRP A 106 -27.83 2.86 -19.80
CA TRP A 106 -29.22 3.23 -20.13
C TRP A 106 -29.65 4.61 -19.60
N ALA A 107 -28.86 5.23 -18.71
CA ALA A 107 -29.12 6.58 -18.22
C ALA A 107 -28.45 7.59 -19.16
N LYS A 108 -29.11 7.91 -20.28
CA LYS A 108 -28.58 8.75 -21.37
C LYS A 108 -28.13 10.17 -20.96
N ASP A 109 -28.43 10.64 -19.75
CA ASP A 109 -28.13 12.01 -19.28
C ASP A 109 -27.65 12.11 -17.81
N LYS A 110 -27.02 11.09 -17.22
CA LYS A 110 -26.60 11.16 -15.79
C LYS A 110 -25.10 11.18 -15.53
N GLY A 111 -24.78 11.89 -14.44
CA GLY A 111 -23.51 12.53 -14.14
C GLY A 111 -22.35 11.58 -13.84
N PHE A 112 -21.18 12.20 -13.68
CA PHE A 112 -20.00 11.53 -13.15
C PHE A 112 -20.12 11.52 -11.63
N GLY A 113 -20.28 10.34 -11.03
CA GLY A 113 -20.26 10.14 -9.58
C GLY A 113 -18.82 10.23 -9.09
N SER A 114 -18.53 11.18 -8.20
CA SER A 114 -17.19 11.42 -7.67
C SER A 114 -16.92 10.52 -6.47
N ILE A 115 -15.82 9.78 -6.51
CA ILE A 115 -15.26 9.06 -5.37
C ILE A 115 -14.32 9.99 -4.60
N VAL A 116 -13.37 10.61 -5.32
CA VAL A 116 -12.41 11.55 -4.72
C VAL A 116 -11.94 12.59 -5.73
N LYS A 117 -11.89 13.85 -5.28
CA LYS A 117 -11.33 14.98 -6.03
C LYS A 117 -9.93 15.30 -5.53
N ALA A 118 -8.94 14.84 -6.26
CA ALA A 118 -7.54 15.13 -5.99
C ALA A 118 -7.15 16.49 -6.59
N LYS A 119 -7.21 17.54 -5.77
CA LYS A 119 -6.68 18.87 -6.10
C LYS A 119 -5.36 19.08 -5.37
N SER A 120 -4.33 19.53 -6.10
CA SER A 120 -3.01 19.81 -5.54
C SER A 120 -2.37 18.57 -4.90
N PHE A 121 -2.65 17.39 -5.44
CA PHE A 121 -2.01 16.15 -5.00
C PHE A 121 -0.62 16.04 -5.61
N LYS A 122 0.34 15.54 -4.82
CA LYS A 122 1.62 15.05 -5.32
C LYS A 122 1.54 13.53 -5.42
N TRP A 123 1.94 13.01 -6.58
CA TRP A 123 1.91 11.60 -6.90
C TRP A 123 3.33 11.04 -6.93
N GLY A 124 3.50 9.81 -6.48
CA GLY A 124 4.74 9.06 -6.62
C GLY A 124 4.45 7.66 -7.11
N LYS A 125 5.40 7.08 -7.85
CA LYS A 125 5.38 5.68 -8.31
C LYS A 125 6.14 4.77 -7.34
N GLU A 126 5.69 3.51 -7.22
CA GLU A 126 6.35 2.46 -6.43
C GLU A 126 6.63 2.90 -4.99
N VAL A 127 5.62 3.48 -4.35
CA VAL A 127 5.78 4.14 -3.05
C VAL A 127 5.59 3.13 -1.92
N GLY A 128 6.68 2.86 -1.21
CA GLY A 128 6.65 2.08 0.03
C GLY A 128 5.86 2.79 1.14
N PHE A 129 4.79 2.17 1.62
CA PHE A 129 3.93 2.70 2.67
C PHE A 129 3.85 1.76 3.88
N GLY A 130 4.13 2.30 5.06
CA GLY A 130 4.06 1.54 6.31
C GLY A 130 2.61 1.35 6.76
N LEU A 131 2.20 0.10 6.95
CA LEU A 131 0.84 -0.25 7.40
C LEU A 131 0.80 -0.36 8.94
N ALA A 132 1.12 -1.56 9.45
CA ALA A 132 1.21 -1.89 10.87
C ALA A 132 2.65 -2.26 11.25
N TYR A 133 2.90 -2.43 12.56
CA TYR A 133 4.24 -2.67 13.11
C TYR A 133 4.93 -3.88 12.44
N GLY A 134 6.03 -3.62 11.72
CA GLY A 134 6.82 -4.64 11.04
C GLY A 134 6.40 -4.95 9.59
N LYS A 135 5.40 -4.28 9.02
CA LYS A 135 4.97 -4.51 7.62
C LYS A 135 4.88 -3.22 6.81
N TYR A 136 5.09 -3.32 5.49
CA TYR A 136 4.82 -2.28 4.51
C TYR A 136 4.24 -2.89 3.22
N VAL A 137 3.59 -2.08 2.41
CA VAL A 137 3.22 -2.38 1.00
C VAL A 137 3.94 -1.41 0.08
N ILE A 138 4.05 -1.74 -1.20
CA ILE A 138 4.49 -0.80 -2.23
C ILE A 138 3.28 -0.57 -3.12
N PHE A 139 2.78 0.66 -3.13
CA PHE A 139 1.71 1.05 -4.04
C PHE A 139 2.29 1.38 -5.42
N ASP A 140 1.64 0.93 -6.49
CA ASP A 140 2.04 1.31 -7.86
C ASP A 140 2.08 2.84 -8.03
N ILE A 141 1.01 3.51 -7.59
CA ILE A 141 0.93 4.97 -7.53
C ILE A 141 0.33 5.39 -6.18
N LEU A 142 0.94 6.35 -5.50
CA LEU A 142 0.41 6.95 -4.29
C LEU A 142 0.37 8.47 -4.39
N GLY A 143 -0.81 9.03 -4.12
CA GLY A 143 -1.08 10.46 -4.08
C GLY A 143 -1.44 10.95 -2.68
N ARG A 144 -1.01 12.18 -2.37
CA ARG A 144 -1.48 12.93 -1.20
C ARG A 144 -1.58 14.41 -1.49
N SER A 145 -2.46 15.13 -0.80
CA SER A 145 -2.50 16.59 -0.89
C SER A 145 -1.18 17.22 -0.46
N SER A 146 -0.70 18.20 -1.24
CA SER A 146 0.46 19.02 -0.91
C SER A 146 0.12 20.24 -0.06
N GLU A 147 -1.15 20.64 -0.04
CA GLU A 147 -1.64 21.80 0.72
C GLU A 147 -2.18 21.38 2.09
N ASN A 148 -2.86 20.24 2.17
CA ASN A 148 -3.43 19.72 3.40
C ASN A 148 -2.82 18.36 3.75
N ILE A 149 -1.84 18.37 4.65
CA ILE A 149 -1.20 17.15 5.15
C ILE A 149 -2.02 16.45 6.24
N SER A 150 -3.14 17.04 6.65
CA SER A 150 -4.05 16.44 7.63
C SER A 150 -4.76 15.24 7.01
N LEU A 151 -4.80 14.14 7.75
CA LEU A 151 -5.46 12.90 7.35
C LEU A 151 -6.96 13.01 7.61
N LEU A 152 -7.64 13.82 6.80
CA LEU A 152 -9.08 14.04 6.84
C LEU A 152 -9.72 13.50 5.56
N ASP A 153 -11.02 13.21 5.60
CA ASP A 153 -11.79 12.73 4.44
C ASP A 153 -11.79 13.72 3.27
N SER A 154 -11.59 15.01 3.55
CA SER A 154 -11.44 16.06 2.52
C SER A 154 -10.10 16.02 1.78
N SER A 155 -9.11 15.32 2.33
CA SER A 155 -7.75 15.22 1.81
C SER A 155 -7.14 13.85 2.10
N PRO A 156 -7.76 12.76 1.61
CA PRO A 156 -7.31 11.41 1.90
C PRO A 156 -6.00 11.10 1.15
N TYR A 157 -5.32 10.05 1.57
CA TYR A 157 -4.40 9.37 0.67
C TYR A 157 -5.19 8.68 -0.44
N VAL A 158 -4.65 8.70 -1.65
CA VAL A 158 -5.23 7.99 -2.79
C VAL A 158 -4.15 7.13 -3.40
N ALA A 159 -4.27 5.82 -3.27
CA ALA A 159 -3.47 4.86 -4.00
C ALA A 159 -4.19 4.43 -5.28
N ILE A 160 -3.43 4.09 -6.31
CA ILE A 160 -3.93 3.40 -7.50
C ILE A 160 -3.10 2.14 -7.64
N GLU A 161 -3.78 1.00 -7.67
CA GLU A 161 -3.20 -0.33 -7.89
C GLU A 161 -3.58 -0.79 -9.28
N VAL A 162 -2.57 -1.04 -10.11
CA VAL A 162 -2.74 -1.49 -11.49
C VAL A 162 -2.85 -3.02 -11.48
N ILE A 163 -3.93 -3.54 -12.05
CA ILE A 163 -4.23 -4.96 -12.00
C ILE A 163 -4.18 -5.53 -13.42
N ASP A 164 -3.21 -6.40 -13.70
CA ASP A 164 -3.14 -7.16 -14.96
C ASP A 164 -3.18 -8.68 -14.72
N THR A 165 -2.14 -9.21 -14.08
CA THR A 165 -1.96 -10.67 -13.94
C THR A 165 -2.46 -11.19 -12.61
N HIS A 166 -2.35 -10.41 -11.55
CA HIS A 166 -2.69 -10.83 -10.20
C HIS A 166 -3.38 -9.72 -9.42
N PHE A 167 -4.17 -10.13 -8.44
CA PHE A 167 -4.73 -9.24 -7.43
C PHE A 167 -3.85 -9.31 -6.17
N HIS A 168 -4.08 -8.42 -5.21
CA HIS A 168 -3.37 -8.47 -3.94
C HIS A 168 -3.39 -9.86 -3.31
N SER A 169 -2.29 -10.19 -2.64
CA SER A 169 -2.29 -11.31 -1.70
C SER A 169 -3.35 -11.10 -0.62
N LYS A 170 -3.87 -12.19 -0.07
CA LYS A 170 -4.85 -12.13 1.02
C LYS A 170 -4.38 -11.25 2.18
N ASP A 171 -3.15 -11.44 2.63
CA ASP A 171 -2.57 -10.67 3.74
C ASP A 171 -2.48 -9.17 3.43
N ALA A 172 -2.08 -8.81 2.20
CA ALA A 172 -2.04 -7.41 1.75
C ALA A 172 -3.44 -6.80 1.72
N PHE A 173 -4.39 -7.49 1.09
CA PHE A 173 -5.77 -7.03 0.99
C PHE A 173 -6.41 -6.76 2.36
N ILE A 174 -6.26 -7.70 3.31
CA ILE A 174 -6.76 -7.53 4.68
C ILE A 174 -6.13 -6.30 5.35
N ALA A 175 -4.84 -6.10 5.15
CA ALA A 175 -4.14 -4.96 5.73
C ALA A 175 -4.55 -3.62 5.07
N LEU A 176 -4.91 -3.63 3.78
CA LEU A 176 -5.44 -2.45 3.08
C LEU A 176 -6.87 -2.10 3.49
N LEU A 177 -7.73 -3.09 3.72
CA LEU A 177 -9.06 -2.87 4.31
C LEU A 177 -8.92 -2.19 5.67
N GLU A 178 -8.10 -2.76 6.56
CA GLU A 178 -7.87 -2.20 7.90
C GLU A 178 -7.24 -0.80 7.83
N LEU A 179 -6.35 -0.54 6.87
CA LEU A 179 -5.79 0.79 6.63
C LEU A 179 -6.90 1.81 6.29
N SER A 180 -7.76 1.48 5.32
CA SER A 180 -8.84 2.37 4.88
C SER A 180 -9.95 2.56 5.92
N LYS A 181 -10.14 1.58 6.82
CA LYS A 181 -11.07 1.66 7.95
C LYS A 181 -10.60 2.66 9.00
N ASN A 182 -9.28 2.76 9.21
CA ASN A 182 -8.69 3.54 10.29
C ASN A 182 -8.16 4.92 9.84
N LEU A 183 -7.87 5.09 8.56
CA LEU A 183 -7.33 6.33 7.99
C LEU A 183 -8.11 6.73 6.74
N PRO A 184 -8.27 8.03 6.45
CA PRO A 184 -8.76 8.51 5.17
C PRO A 184 -7.82 8.10 4.04
N PHE A 185 -8.06 6.90 3.51
CA PHE A 185 -7.21 6.22 2.54
C PHE A 185 -8.10 5.49 1.55
N ILE A 186 -7.96 5.82 0.27
CA ILE A 186 -8.73 5.23 -0.82
C ILE A 186 -7.75 4.48 -1.72
N ILE A 187 -8.04 3.21 -2.00
CA ILE A 187 -7.25 2.37 -2.91
C ILE A 187 -8.08 2.10 -4.16
N LEU A 188 -7.71 2.72 -5.28
CA LEU A 188 -8.41 2.62 -6.56
C LEU A 188 -7.82 1.46 -7.39
N TYR A 189 -8.66 0.59 -7.94
CA TYR A 189 -8.19 -0.51 -8.80
C TYR A 189 -8.30 -0.16 -10.29
N TYR A 190 -7.16 -0.20 -10.99
CA TYR A 190 -7.05 0.09 -12.42
C TYR A 190 -6.72 -1.19 -13.21
N TYR A 191 -7.76 -1.82 -13.76
CA TYR A 191 -7.64 -3.07 -14.51
C TYR A 191 -7.15 -2.91 -15.97
N VAL A 192 -5.96 -3.42 -16.29
CA VAL A 192 -5.35 -3.33 -17.62
C VAL A 192 -6.23 -3.96 -18.70
N ASN A 193 -6.80 -5.14 -18.42
CA ASN A 193 -7.64 -5.91 -19.36
C ASN A 193 -9.04 -5.31 -19.60
N LYS A 194 -9.43 -4.30 -18.84
CA LYS A 194 -10.74 -3.61 -18.98
C LYS A 194 -10.63 -2.19 -19.53
N PHE A 195 -9.42 -1.74 -19.85
CA PHE A 195 -9.23 -0.48 -20.54
C PHE A 195 -9.76 -0.56 -21.99
N PRO A 196 -10.46 0.48 -22.51
CA PRO A 196 -10.83 1.73 -21.83
C PRO A 196 -12.16 1.66 -21.09
N LEU A 197 -12.97 0.60 -21.29
CA LEU A 197 -14.37 0.54 -20.86
C LEU A 197 -14.55 0.94 -19.40
N PHE A 198 -13.73 0.42 -18.50
CA PHE A 198 -13.85 0.64 -17.06
C PHE A 198 -12.80 1.58 -16.45
N ASN A 199 -11.78 1.98 -17.22
CA ASN A 199 -10.63 2.77 -16.75
C ASN A 199 -10.30 3.98 -17.65
N GLN A 200 -11.32 4.59 -18.27
CA GLN A 200 -11.15 5.71 -19.20
C GLN A 200 -10.76 7.00 -18.47
N HIS A 201 -9.83 7.76 -19.05
CA HIS A 201 -9.56 9.15 -18.70
C HIS A 201 -10.23 10.09 -19.71
N LYS A 202 -10.75 11.23 -19.23
CA LYS A 202 -11.24 12.33 -20.06
C LYS A 202 -10.66 13.64 -19.55
N ASP A 203 -9.93 14.31 -20.44
CA ASP A 203 -9.36 15.62 -20.15
C ASP A 203 -10.47 16.68 -19.99
N PRO A 204 -10.25 17.70 -19.14
CA PRO A 204 -11.23 18.76 -18.98
C PRO A 204 -11.27 19.63 -20.24
N LEU A 205 -12.45 20.13 -20.56
CA LEU A 205 -12.65 21.10 -21.66
C LEU A 205 -11.93 22.45 -21.41
N ARG A 206 -11.54 22.73 -20.15
CA ARG A 206 -10.85 23.95 -19.73
C ARG A 206 -9.68 23.61 -18.82
N SER A 207 -8.60 24.38 -18.89
CA SER A 207 -7.35 24.15 -18.13
C SER A 207 -7.51 24.14 -16.61
N ASN A 208 -8.56 24.77 -16.08
CA ASN A 208 -8.85 24.82 -14.64
C ASN A 208 -9.82 23.74 -14.16
N GLY A 209 -10.33 22.91 -15.07
CA GLY A 209 -11.27 21.83 -14.78
C GLY A 209 -10.60 20.58 -14.23
N TYR A 210 -11.43 19.63 -13.80
CA TYR A 210 -10.96 18.31 -13.36
C TYR A 210 -10.93 17.35 -14.55
N SER A 211 -9.80 16.67 -14.73
CA SER A 211 -9.75 15.44 -15.52
C SER A 211 -10.61 14.39 -14.85
N LYS A 212 -11.45 13.69 -15.62
CA LYS A 212 -12.30 12.61 -15.10
C LYS A 212 -11.63 11.28 -15.34
N ILE A 213 -11.33 10.54 -14.27
CA ILE A 213 -10.72 9.22 -14.33
C ILE A 213 -11.76 8.21 -13.85
N ARG A 214 -12.19 7.33 -14.77
CA ARG A 214 -13.15 6.29 -14.46
C ARG A 214 -12.48 5.19 -13.64
N ILE A 215 -13.09 4.83 -12.51
CA ILE A 215 -12.71 3.73 -11.64
C ILE A 215 -13.93 2.83 -11.45
N HIS A 216 -13.74 1.52 -11.57
CA HIS A 216 -14.82 0.56 -11.40
C HIS A 216 -14.97 0.09 -9.96
N SER A 217 -13.86 -0.20 -9.30
CA SER A 217 -13.84 -0.70 -7.93
C SER A 217 -12.70 -0.09 -7.13
N TYR A 218 -12.88 -0.04 -5.82
CA TYR A 218 -11.93 0.56 -4.90
C TYR A 218 -12.15 0.03 -3.49
N ILE A 219 -11.14 0.18 -2.64
CA ILE A 219 -11.31 0.10 -1.19
C ILE A 219 -11.40 1.53 -0.66
N ALA A 220 -12.39 1.77 0.18
CA ALA A 220 -12.52 2.95 1.04
C ALA A 220 -13.20 2.49 2.33
N ASP A 221 -13.09 3.25 3.41
CA ASP A 221 -13.86 3.09 4.66
C ASP A 221 -13.99 1.67 5.25
N GLY A 222 -13.02 0.80 4.98
CA GLY A 222 -13.03 -0.60 5.42
C GLY A 222 -13.87 -1.55 4.57
N SER A 223 -14.37 -1.11 3.41
CA SER A 223 -15.21 -1.87 2.50
C SER A 223 -14.63 -1.89 1.08
N PHE A 224 -15.11 -2.86 0.28
CA PHE A 224 -14.76 -2.97 -1.14
C PHE A 224 -15.97 -2.55 -1.94
N TRP A 225 -15.78 -1.51 -2.74
CA TRP A 225 -16.83 -0.85 -3.48
C TRP A 225 -16.77 -1.25 -4.95
N ILE A 226 -17.96 -1.43 -5.54
CA ILE A 226 -18.16 -1.50 -6.98
C ILE A 226 -19.03 -0.31 -7.36
N ARG A 227 -18.40 0.73 -7.92
CA ARG A 227 -19.03 2.03 -8.21
C ARG A 227 -19.62 2.67 -6.94
N ASP A 228 -20.94 2.69 -6.82
CA ASP A 228 -21.73 3.33 -5.77
C ASP A 228 -22.24 2.34 -4.70
N SER A 229 -21.89 1.07 -4.80
CA SER A 229 -22.38 0.03 -3.87
C SER A 229 -21.22 -0.72 -3.23
N ARG A 230 -21.34 -0.96 -1.93
CA ARG A 230 -20.47 -1.89 -1.23
C ARG A 230 -20.82 -3.32 -1.63
N ILE A 231 -19.82 -4.18 -1.77
CA ILE A 231 -20.07 -5.56 -2.24
C ILE A 231 -20.93 -6.36 -1.24
N GLU A 232 -20.79 -6.09 0.06
CA GLU A 232 -21.55 -6.72 1.14
C GLU A 232 -23.01 -6.25 1.25
N GLU A 233 -23.38 -5.17 0.57
CA GLU A 233 -24.77 -4.68 0.52
C GLU A 233 -25.57 -5.32 -0.62
N GLY A 234 -24.97 -6.22 -1.40
CA GLY A 234 -25.67 -6.98 -2.42
C GLY A 234 -26.69 -7.94 -1.83
N ASP A 235 -27.88 -8.03 -2.42
CA ASP A 235 -28.98 -8.87 -1.94
C ASP A 235 -28.62 -10.36 -1.77
N ASP A 236 -27.58 -10.83 -2.47
CA ASP A 236 -27.07 -12.21 -2.48
C ASP A 236 -25.81 -12.43 -1.61
N VAL A 237 -25.32 -11.39 -0.92
CA VAL A 237 -24.06 -11.43 -0.19
C VAL A 237 -24.28 -11.48 1.31
N MET A 238 -23.73 -12.52 1.95
CA MET A 238 -23.83 -12.75 3.41
C MET A 238 -22.48 -12.60 4.13
N VAL A 239 -21.44 -12.14 3.43
CA VAL A 239 -20.07 -12.07 3.97
C VAL A 239 -19.73 -10.63 4.34
N SER A 240 -19.47 -10.41 5.63
CA SER A 240 -19.09 -9.10 6.18
C SER A 240 -17.58 -8.83 6.02
N PRO A 241 -17.14 -7.56 5.84
CA PRO A 241 -15.74 -7.18 5.92
C PRO A 241 -15.08 -7.49 7.28
N ASP A 242 -15.87 -7.69 8.35
CA ASP A 242 -15.36 -8.13 9.66
C ASP A 242 -14.91 -9.61 9.67
N LEU A 243 -15.22 -10.37 8.61
CA LEU A 243 -14.65 -11.69 8.31
C LEU A 243 -13.68 -11.55 7.11
N PRO A 244 -12.53 -10.86 7.29
CA PRO A 244 -11.74 -10.33 6.18
C PRO A 244 -11.14 -11.43 5.29
N SER A 245 -11.00 -12.64 5.83
CA SER A 245 -10.56 -13.82 5.08
C SER A 245 -11.59 -14.32 4.08
N GLU A 246 -12.85 -14.42 4.49
CA GLU A 246 -13.96 -14.87 3.66
C GLU A 246 -14.33 -13.78 2.66
N TYR A 247 -14.28 -12.53 3.12
CA TYR A 247 -14.54 -11.36 2.31
C TYR A 247 -13.54 -11.20 1.16
N TYR A 248 -12.24 -11.45 1.41
CA TYR A 248 -11.23 -11.54 0.34
C TYR A 248 -11.58 -12.59 -0.70
N ASN A 249 -12.00 -13.79 -0.27
CA ASN A 249 -12.33 -14.87 -1.20
C ASN A 249 -13.52 -14.52 -2.08
N LEU A 250 -14.58 -13.93 -1.50
CA LEU A 250 -15.74 -13.42 -2.23
C LEU A 250 -15.32 -12.42 -3.32
N ILE A 251 -14.50 -11.43 -2.97
CA ILE A 251 -14.05 -10.40 -3.91
C ILE A 251 -13.19 -11.01 -5.01
N LYS A 252 -12.23 -11.86 -4.65
CA LYS A 252 -11.36 -12.54 -5.63
C LYS A 252 -12.19 -13.38 -6.59
N GLU A 253 -13.15 -14.15 -6.10
CA GLU A 253 -14.05 -14.97 -6.92
C GLU A 253 -14.91 -14.10 -7.86
N ARG A 254 -15.44 -12.99 -7.37
CA ARG A 254 -16.24 -12.06 -8.19
C ARG A 254 -15.40 -11.43 -9.29
N LEU A 255 -14.21 -10.92 -8.96
CA LEU A 255 -13.28 -10.34 -9.94
C LEU A 255 -12.83 -11.38 -10.98
N LEU A 256 -12.64 -12.64 -10.60
CA LEU A 256 -12.35 -13.74 -11.53
C LEU A 256 -13.54 -14.03 -12.45
N THR A 257 -14.74 -14.14 -11.90
CA THR A 257 -15.97 -14.49 -12.63
C THR A 257 -16.36 -13.41 -13.63
N GLU A 258 -16.21 -12.14 -13.26
CA GLU A 258 -16.45 -10.98 -14.12
C GLU A 258 -15.26 -10.68 -15.06
N GLY A 259 -14.19 -11.48 -14.98
CA GLY A 259 -13.02 -11.41 -15.86
C GLY A 259 -12.19 -10.14 -15.68
N PHE A 260 -12.17 -9.55 -14.49
CA PHE A 260 -11.27 -8.45 -14.11
C PHE A 260 -9.87 -8.95 -13.80
N ILE A 261 -9.74 -10.16 -13.27
CA ILE A 261 -8.45 -10.81 -13.02
C ILE A 261 -8.42 -12.21 -13.65
N ARG A 262 -7.23 -12.74 -13.96
CA ARG A 262 -7.06 -14.05 -14.59
C ARG A 262 -6.93 -15.14 -13.53
N LYS A 263 -7.38 -16.36 -13.85
CA LYS A 263 -7.07 -17.53 -13.00
C LYS A 263 -5.56 -17.75 -13.02
N GLU A 264 -4.97 -17.85 -11.84
CA GLU A 264 -3.59 -18.31 -11.66
C GLU A 264 -3.50 -19.73 -12.25
N THR A 265 -2.63 -19.92 -13.25
CA THR A 265 -2.32 -21.21 -13.88
C THR A 265 -1.20 -21.92 -13.15
#